data_AF-X1HE62-F1
#
_entry.id   AF-X1HE62-F1
#
_cell.length_a   1.000
_cell.length_b   1.000
_cell.length_c   1.000
_cell.angle_alpha   90.00
_cell.angle_beta   90.00
_cell.angle_gamma   90.00
#
_symmetry.space_group_name_H-M   'P 1'
#
loop_
_entity.id
_entity.type
_entity.pdbx_description
1 polymer ?
#
loop_
_entity_poly.entity_id
_entity_poly.type
_entity_poly.pdbx_seq_one_letter_code
_entity_poly.pdbx_strand_id
1 'polypeptide(L)'
;MNRKKIAVISGKGGVGKTSLVASLASLAHKDHDVNLIVLDCDVDAPNLALILPAKAKEDVETQDMYTTKKATFLEDKCTQCKQCYDEHFCEFNALNWDENNNIPIIDYLACEGCGACKVLCPENAFEINPVKSGEIISYETSSELPLVYGITKLGSTTSGLLV
;
A
#
# COMPACT_ATOMS: atom_id res chain seq x y z
N MET A 1 28.41 0.61 -7.43
CA MET A 1 28.30 2.05 -7.12
C MET A 1 27.81 2.22 -5.69
N ASN A 2 28.53 2.93 -4.84
CA ASN A 2 28.15 3.15 -3.45
C ASN A 2 27.28 4.43 -3.37
N ARG A 3 25.95 4.31 -3.30
CA ARG A 3 25.04 5.46 -3.18
C ARG A 3 24.93 5.87 -1.71
N LYS A 4 25.09 7.16 -1.42
CA LYS A 4 24.79 7.70 -0.08
C LYS A 4 23.27 7.80 0.08
N LYS A 5 22.76 7.45 1.26
CA LYS A 5 21.34 7.59 1.62
C LYS A 5 21.22 8.64 2.72
N ILE A 6 20.37 9.63 2.51
CA ILE A 6 20.07 10.67 3.49
C ILE A 6 18.58 10.55 3.81
N ALA A 7 18.27 10.11 5.03
CA ALA A 7 16.89 10.04 5.51
C ALA A 7 16.56 11.34 6.25
N VAL A 8 15.48 12.01 5.85
CA VAL A 8 14.95 13.18 6.55
C VAL A 8 13.71 12.74 7.33
N ILE A 9 13.80 12.78 8.65
CA ILE A 9 12.72 12.37 9.56
C ILE A 9 12.29 13.56 10.43
N SER A 10 11.03 13.57 10.86
CA SER A 10 10.49 14.69 11.64
C SER A 10 9.36 14.23 12.57
N GLY A 11 9.02 15.09 13.54
CA GLY A 11 7.81 14.92 14.36
C GLY A 11 6.51 15.15 13.58
N LYS A 12 5.37 14.92 14.26
CA LYS A 12 4.02 15.20 13.76
C LYS A 12 3.70 16.71 13.80
N GLY A 13 2.66 17.13 13.07
CA GLY A 13 2.09 18.48 13.21
C GLY A 13 2.63 19.55 12.25
N GLY A 14 2.92 19.20 10.99
CA GLY A 14 3.20 20.21 9.96
C GLY A 14 4.55 20.92 10.12
N VAL A 15 5.58 20.20 10.58
CA VAL A 15 6.93 20.73 10.85
C VAL A 15 7.75 21.13 9.61
N GLY A 16 7.12 21.23 8.43
CA GLY A 16 7.76 21.70 7.20
C GLY A 16 8.73 20.72 6.52
N LYS A 17 8.74 19.43 6.91
CA LYS A 17 9.65 18.40 6.36
C LYS A 17 9.64 18.37 4.83
N THR A 18 8.46 18.28 4.23
CA THR A 18 8.31 18.19 2.76
C THR A 18 8.84 19.45 2.06
N SER A 19 8.55 20.64 2.61
CA SER A 19 9.06 21.91 2.07
C SER A 19 10.58 22.03 2.17
N LEU A 20 11.16 21.57 3.29
CA LEU A 20 12.61 21.52 3.49
C LEU A 20 13.26 20.55 2.49
N VAL A 21 12.71 19.34 2.34
CA VAL A 21 13.22 18.33 1.40
C VAL A 21 13.14 18.84 -0.04
N ALA A 22 12.03 19.44 -0.46
CA ALA A 22 11.89 20.02 -1.80
C ALA A 22 12.95 21.10 -2.06
N SER A 23 13.13 22.03 -1.11
CA SER A 23 14.12 23.12 -1.23
C SER A 23 15.55 22.57 -1.30
N LEU A 24 15.88 21.59 -0.47
CA LEU A 24 17.20 20.95 -0.46
C LEU A 24 17.46 20.20 -1.75
N ALA A 25 16.47 19.46 -2.27
CA ALA A 25 16.59 18.74 -3.53
C ALA A 25 16.82 19.69 -4.71
N SER A 26 16.05 20.79 -4.79
CA SER A 26 16.22 21.80 -5.84
C SER A 26 17.57 22.52 -5.79
N LEU A 27 18.15 22.70 -4.59
CA LEU A 27 19.50 23.26 -4.45
C LEU A 27 20.58 22.25 -4.84
N ALA A 28 20.48 21.02 -4.34
CA ALA A 28 21.45 19.96 -4.63
C ALA A 28 21.48 19.59 -6.11
N HIS A 29 20.35 19.66 -6.82
CA HIS A 29 20.30 19.40 -8.26
C HIS A 29 21.10 20.41 -9.12
N LYS A 30 21.30 21.62 -8.60
CA LYS A 30 22.12 22.64 -9.29
C LYS A 30 23.62 22.35 -9.20
N ASP A 31 24.02 21.45 -8.32
CA ASP A 31 25.40 20.99 -8.20
C ASP A 31 25.63 19.81 -9.15
N HIS A 32 26.44 20.03 -10.19
CA HIS A 32 26.72 19.01 -11.21
C HIS A 32 27.50 17.79 -10.68
N ASP A 33 28.10 17.89 -9.50
CA ASP A 33 28.78 16.76 -8.85
C ASP A 33 27.80 15.86 -8.07
N VAL A 34 26.53 16.26 -7.94
CA VAL A 34 25.50 15.55 -7.18
C VAL A 34 24.47 14.90 -8.12
N ASN A 35 24.57 13.58 -8.27
CA ASN A 35 23.51 12.78 -8.89
C ASN A 35 22.44 12.40 -7.84
N LEU A 36 21.28 13.06 -7.89
CA LEU A 36 20.22 12.95 -6.90
C LEU A 36 19.01 12.17 -7.42
N ILE A 37 18.45 11.33 -6.56
CA ILE A 37 17.09 10.79 -6.69
C ILE A 37 16.35 11.13 -5.41
N VAL A 38 15.12 11.61 -5.56
CA VAL A 38 14.27 12.02 -4.44
C VAL A 38 13.21 10.95 -4.20
N LEU A 39 13.05 10.55 -2.93
CA LEU A 39 12.11 9.54 -2.50
C LEU A 39 11.15 10.17 -1.49
N ASP A 40 9.84 10.12 -1.74
CA ASP A 40 8.83 10.41 -0.71
C ASP A 40 8.33 9.09 -0.11
N CYS A 41 8.78 8.84 1.12
CA CYS A 41 8.50 7.62 1.85
C CYS A 41 7.25 7.72 2.74
N ASP A 42 6.53 8.84 2.72
CA ASP A 42 5.26 8.99 3.43
C ASP A 42 4.10 8.53 2.54
N VAL A 43 3.93 7.22 2.41
CA VAL A 43 3.00 6.62 1.43
C VAL A 43 1.52 6.88 1.70
N ASP A 44 1.19 7.30 2.92
CA ASP A 44 -0.17 7.66 3.31
C ASP A 44 -0.50 9.11 2.92
N ALA A 45 0.53 9.96 2.75
CA ALA A 45 0.39 11.35 2.34
C ALA A 45 1.65 11.88 1.62
N PRO A 46 1.96 11.38 0.40
CA PRO A 46 3.19 11.73 -0.32
C PRO A 46 3.08 13.13 -0.93
N ASN A 47 3.28 14.14 -0.09
CA ASN A 47 3.06 15.54 -0.44
C ASN A 47 4.15 16.13 -1.34
N LEU A 48 5.28 15.45 -1.53
CA LEU A 48 6.36 15.99 -2.34
C LEU A 48 5.97 16.11 -3.82
N ALA A 49 5.12 15.21 -4.30
CA ALA A 49 4.52 15.25 -5.64
C ALA A 49 3.66 16.50 -5.89
N LEU A 50 3.12 17.12 -4.83
CA LEU A 50 2.37 18.38 -4.94
C LEU A 50 3.29 19.59 -5.15
N ILE A 51 4.51 19.53 -4.62
CA ILE A 51 5.50 20.62 -4.70
C ILE A 51 6.36 20.48 -5.96
N LEU A 52 6.70 19.25 -6.33
CA LEU A 52 7.54 18.91 -7.47
C LEU A 52 6.73 18.08 -8.48
N PRO A 53 5.84 18.72 -9.27
CA PRO A 53 4.99 18.01 -10.21
C PRO A 53 5.81 17.45 -11.39
N ALA A 54 5.27 16.42 -12.04
CA ALA A 54 5.83 15.87 -13.27
C ALA A 54 5.95 16.93 -14.38
N LYS A 55 6.96 16.79 -15.24
CA LYS A 55 7.15 17.66 -16.42
C LYS A 55 6.01 17.52 -17.42
N ALA A 56 5.59 16.29 -17.70
CA ALA A 56 4.42 15.95 -18.48
C ALA A 56 3.69 14.75 -17.84
N LYS A 57 2.39 14.59 -18.11
CA LYS A 57 1.60 13.52 -17.47
C LYS A 57 1.90 12.15 -18.04
N GLU A 58 2.27 12.12 -19.32
CA GLU A 58 2.67 10.95 -20.08
C GLU A 58 4.01 10.35 -19.61
N ASP A 59 4.83 11.13 -18.90
CA ASP A 59 6.12 10.69 -18.35
C ASP A 59 5.97 10.00 -16.97
N VAL A 60 4.73 9.90 -16.46
CA VAL A 60 4.45 9.27 -15.17
C VAL A 60 4.36 7.75 -15.36
N GLU A 61 5.32 7.05 -14.77
CA GLU A 61 5.32 5.60 -14.67
C GLU A 61 4.68 5.15 -13.35
N THR A 62 3.77 4.19 -13.44
CA THR A 62 3.10 3.60 -12.28
C THR A 62 3.32 2.10 -12.27
N GLN A 63 3.73 1.58 -11.11
CA GLN A 63 3.88 0.16 -10.86
C GLN A 63 2.92 -0.30 -9.77
N ASP A 64 2.02 -1.22 -10.11
CA ASP A 64 1.12 -1.85 -9.15
C ASP A 64 1.87 -2.69 -8.12
N MET A 65 1.43 -2.60 -6.87
CA MET A 65 2.01 -3.33 -5.76
C MET A 65 1.00 -4.26 -5.11
N TYR A 66 1.45 -5.47 -4.77
CA TYR A 66 0.63 -6.58 -4.28
C TYR A 66 1.23 -7.13 -2.97
N THR A 67 1.26 -6.28 -1.95
CA THR A 67 1.89 -6.57 -0.64
C THR A 67 0.88 -7.06 0.40
N THR A 68 -0.40 -6.74 0.18
CA THR A 68 -1.53 -7.17 1.02
C THR A 68 -2.10 -8.48 0.47
N LYS A 69 -2.61 -9.34 1.37
CA LYS A 69 -3.42 -10.50 1.00
C LYS A 69 -4.82 -10.33 1.57
N LYS A 70 -5.82 -10.91 0.91
CA LYS A 70 -7.20 -10.96 1.39
C LYS A 70 -7.78 -12.34 1.17
N ALA A 71 -8.78 -12.67 1.96
CA ALA A 71 -9.57 -13.87 1.75
C ALA A 71 -10.56 -13.69 0.59
N THR A 72 -10.71 -14.73 -0.23
CA THR A 72 -11.74 -14.87 -1.26
C THR A 72 -12.60 -16.08 -0.90
N PHE A 73 -13.91 -15.93 -0.91
CA PHE A 73 -14.86 -17.03 -0.68
C PHE A 73 -15.22 -17.71 -2.00
N LEU A 74 -15.24 -19.05 -1.99
CA LEU A 74 -15.59 -19.91 -3.11
C LEU A 74 -16.92 -20.60 -2.81
N GLU A 75 -18.01 -20.05 -3.36
CA GLU A 75 -19.38 -20.49 -3.06
C GLU A 75 -19.64 -21.95 -3.49
N ASP A 76 -19.05 -22.37 -4.61
CA ASP A 76 -19.18 -23.71 -5.19
C ASP A 76 -18.66 -24.83 -4.30
N LYS A 77 -17.81 -24.52 -3.32
CA LYS A 77 -17.24 -25.49 -2.36
C LYS A 77 -17.94 -25.47 -1.01
N CYS A 78 -18.81 -24.50 -0.76
CA CYS A 78 -19.37 -24.31 0.57
C CYS A 78 -20.48 -25.33 0.87
N THR A 79 -20.33 -26.10 1.94
CA THR A 79 -21.36 -27.01 2.46
C THR A 79 -22.24 -26.37 3.53
N GLN A 80 -22.10 -25.06 3.76
CA GLN A 80 -22.90 -24.28 4.71
C GLN A 80 -22.82 -24.79 6.16
N CYS A 81 -21.70 -25.43 6.53
CA CYS A 81 -21.49 -26.03 7.85
C CYS A 81 -21.31 -25.02 9.00
N LYS A 82 -21.26 -23.71 8.69
CA LYS A 82 -21.06 -22.59 9.62
C LYS A 82 -19.79 -22.63 10.49
N GLN A 83 -18.86 -23.58 10.28
CA GLN A 83 -17.63 -23.66 11.07
C GLN A 83 -16.73 -22.42 10.93
N CYS A 84 -16.71 -21.80 9.75
CA CYS A 84 -15.94 -20.57 9.52
C CYS A 84 -16.49 -19.32 10.23
N TYR A 85 -17.70 -19.40 10.79
CA TYR A 85 -18.40 -18.30 11.46
C TYR A 85 -18.33 -18.40 13.00
N ASP A 86 -17.51 -19.29 13.56
CA ASP A 86 -17.24 -19.26 15.00
C ASP A 86 -16.52 -17.95 15.36
N GLU A 87 -17.22 -17.07 16.11
CA GLU A 87 -16.87 -15.66 16.37
C GLU A 87 -15.46 -15.45 16.95
N HIS A 88 -14.85 -16.49 17.52
CA HIS A 88 -13.55 -16.37 18.20
C HIS A 88 -12.34 -16.60 17.29
N PHE A 89 -12.55 -17.03 16.04
CA PHE A 89 -11.45 -17.48 15.21
C PHE A 89 -10.87 -16.38 14.32
N CYS A 90 -11.70 -15.46 13.85
CA CYS A 90 -11.21 -14.29 13.13
C CYS A 90 -10.86 -13.18 14.12
N GLU A 91 -9.58 -13.04 14.47
CA GLU A 91 -9.09 -11.98 15.36
C GLU A 91 -9.49 -10.57 14.89
N PHE A 92 -9.73 -10.40 13.59
CA PHE A 92 -10.10 -9.13 12.96
C PHE A 92 -11.61 -8.93 12.79
N ASN A 93 -12.44 -9.89 13.21
CA ASN A 93 -13.90 -9.86 13.04
C ASN A 93 -14.33 -9.59 11.58
N ALA A 94 -13.58 -10.12 10.62
CA ALA A 94 -13.77 -9.85 9.19
C ALA A 94 -14.73 -10.82 8.49
N LEU A 95 -15.36 -11.74 9.22
CA LEU A 95 -16.27 -12.74 8.68
C LEU A 95 -17.64 -12.60 9.35
N ASN A 96 -18.66 -12.33 8.54
CA ASN A 96 -20.06 -12.28 8.94
C ASN A 96 -20.83 -13.41 8.26
N TRP A 97 -22.01 -13.76 8.77
CA TRP A 97 -22.90 -14.72 8.13
C TRP A 97 -24.10 -14.04 7.48
N ASP A 98 -24.36 -14.34 6.21
CA ASP A 98 -25.60 -13.97 5.53
C ASP A 98 -26.65 -15.06 5.76
N GLU A 99 -27.61 -14.80 6.64
CA GLU A 99 -28.69 -15.75 6.91
C GLU A 99 -29.65 -15.91 5.72
N ASN A 100 -29.72 -14.96 4.78
CA ASN A 100 -30.63 -15.06 3.63
C ASN A 100 -30.09 -16.04 2.58
N ASN A 101 -28.79 -15.94 2.29
CA ASN A 101 -28.11 -16.76 1.28
C ASN A 101 -27.42 -17.99 1.91
N ASN A 102 -27.38 -18.07 3.24
CA ASN A 102 -26.72 -19.11 4.01
C ASN A 102 -25.23 -19.29 3.65
N ILE A 103 -24.52 -18.17 3.50
CA ILE A 103 -23.10 -18.10 3.13
C ILE A 103 -22.34 -17.08 3.98
N PRO A 104 -21.01 -17.25 4.16
CA PRO A 104 -20.18 -16.25 4.80
C PRO A 104 -19.94 -15.02 3.90
N ILE A 105 -19.94 -13.83 4.51
CA ILE A 105 -19.55 -12.55 3.90
C ILE A 105 -18.23 -12.11 4.53
N ILE A 106 -17.26 -11.74 3.70
CA ILE A 106 -15.99 -11.20 4.15
C ILE A 106 -16.05 -9.68 4.15
N ASP A 107 -15.85 -9.05 5.31
CA ASP A 107 -15.52 -7.62 5.37
C ASP A 107 -14.10 -7.43 4.82
N TYR A 108 -14.04 -6.93 3.60
CA TYR A 108 -12.78 -6.78 2.88
C TYR A 108 -11.84 -5.74 3.51
N LEU A 109 -12.38 -4.73 4.20
CA LEU A 109 -11.57 -3.71 4.87
C LEU A 109 -10.96 -4.25 6.16
N ALA A 110 -11.73 -5.02 6.94
CA ALA A 110 -11.26 -5.63 8.18
C ALA A 110 -10.38 -6.87 7.95
N CYS A 111 -10.52 -7.56 6.81
CA CYS A 111 -9.78 -8.80 6.57
C CYS A 111 -8.28 -8.56 6.41
N GLU A 112 -7.44 -9.15 7.27
CA GLU A 112 -5.97 -9.04 7.14
C GLU A 112 -5.36 -10.13 6.22
N GLY A 113 -6.18 -11.04 5.69
CA GLY A 113 -5.69 -12.14 4.85
C GLY A 113 -4.80 -13.15 5.59
N CYS A 114 -4.97 -13.28 6.91
CA CYS A 114 -4.15 -14.15 7.77
C CYS A 114 -4.25 -15.66 7.44
N GLY A 115 -5.28 -16.07 6.69
CA GLY A 115 -5.45 -17.46 6.27
C GLY A 115 -6.15 -18.37 7.26
N ALA A 116 -6.56 -17.85 8.41
CA ALA A 116 -7.32 -18.58 9.41
C ALA A 116 -8.52 -19.32 8.76
N CYS A 117 -9.40 -18.59 8.07
CA CYS A 117 -10.61 -19.16 7.44
C CYS A 117 -10.33 -20.31 6.46
N LYS A 118 -9.19 -20.26 5.77
CA LYS A 118 -8.74 -21.31 4.85
C LYS A 118 -8.31 -22.57 5.60
N VAL A 119 -7.68 -22.44 6.76
CA VAL A 119 -7.27 -23.58 7.60
C VAL A 119 -8.48 -24.25 8.25
N LEU A 120 -9.47 -23.46 8.67
CA LEU A 120 -10.64 -23.98 9.40
C LEU A 120 -11.67 -24.65 8.49
N CYS A 121 -11.82 -24.18 7.24
CA CYS A 121 -12.85 -24.70 6.34
C CYS A 121 -12.47 -26.11 5.82
N PRO A 122 -13.24 -27.16 6.16
CA PRO A 122 -12.92 -28.53 5.72
C PRO A 122 -13.01 -28.70 4.19
N GLU A 123 -13.86 -27.91 3.54
CA GLU A 123 -14.08 -27.96 2.09
C GLU A 123 -13.13 -27.06 1.28
N ASN A 124 -12.22 -26.35 1.95
CA ASN A 124 -11.33 -25.37 1.31
C ASN A 124 -12.10 -24.29 0.51
N ALA A 125 -13.23 -23.81 1.05
CA ALA A 125 -14.06 -22.77 0.44
C ALA A 125 -13.48 -21.34 0.57
N PHE A 126 -12.21 -21.21 0.99
CA PHE A 126 -11.52 -19.93 1.09
C PHE A 126 -10.14 -20.00 0.43
N GLU A 127 -9.80 -18.96 -0.30
CA GLU A 127 -8.46 -18.71 -0.83
C GLU A 127 -7.87 -17.44 -0.24
N ILE A 128 -6.54 -17.40 -0.14
CA ILE A 128 -5.81 -16.20 0.30
C ILE A 128 -4.97 -15.73 -0.87
N ASN A 129 -5.40 -14.61 -1.47
CA ASN A 129 -4.83 -14.10 -2.70
C ASN A 129 -4.17 -12.74 -2.45
N PRO A 130 -2.99 -12.46 -3.07
CA PRO A 130 -2.45 -11.12 -3.11
C PRO A 130 -3.45 -10.18 -3.79
N VAL A 131 -3.59 -8.98 -3.23
CA VAL A 131 -4.47 -7.95 -3.78
C VAL A 131 -3.68 -6.68 -3.95
N LYS A 132 -4.08 -5.85 -4.93
CA LYS A 132 -3.42 -4.56 -5.15
C LYS A 132 -3.50 -3.72 -3.87
N SER A 133 -2.34 -3.47 -3.27
CA SER A 133 -2.17 -2.78 -1.99
C SER A 133 -1.72 -1.33 -2.14
N GLY A 134 -1.26 -0.96 -3.33
CA GLY A 134 -0.76 0.37 -3.60
C GLY A 134 -0.10 0.45 -4.96
N GLU A 135 0.57 1.57 -5.17
CA GLU A 135 1.28 1.89 -6.40
C GLU A 135 2.61 2.57 -6.04
N ILE A 136 3.67 2.25 -6.77
CA ILE A 136 4.88 3.08 -6.82
C ILE A 136 4.76 3.95 -8.06
N ILE A 137 4.99 5.24 -7.89
CA ILE A 137 4.91 6.25 -8.96
C ILE A 137 6.28 6.89 -9.11
N SER A 138 6.75 7.00 -10.34
CA SER A 138 8.03 7.64 -10.67
C SER A 138 7.93 8.52 -11.90
N TYR A 139 8.61 9.66 -11.87
CA TYR A 139 8.72 10.56 -13.00
C TYR A 139 9.89 11.54 -12.84
N GLU A 140 10.23 12.21 -13.93
CA GLU A 140 11.03 13.43 -13.90
C GLU A 140 10.12 14.65 -13.64
N THR A 141 10.49 15.46 -12.65
CA THR A 141 9.73 16.65 -12.27
C THR A 141 9.94 17.78 -13.29
N SER A 142 9.13 18.84 -13.23
CA SER A 142 9.35 20.04 -14.06
C SER A 142 10.69 20.75 -13.78
N SER A 143 11.37 20.40 -12.69
CA SER A 143 12.71 20.89 -12.33
C SER A 143 13.82 19.88 -12.66
N GLU A 144 13.57 18.91 -13.53
CA GLU A 144 14.54 17.90 -14.02
C GLU A 144 15.09 16.97 -12.91
N LEU A 145 14.41 16.95 -11.76
CA LEU A 145 14.68 16.04 -10.65
C LEU A 145 13.91 14.72 -10.82
N PRO A 146 14.55 13.54 -10.66
CA PRO A 146 13.84 12.27 -10.52
C PRO A 146 13.13 12.19 -9.17
N LEU A 147 11.82 11.96 -9.18
CA LEU A 147 11.01 11.73 -7.99
C LEU A 147 10.36 10.34 -8.06
N VAL A 148 10.42 9.62 -6.93
CA VAL A 148 9.75 8.34 -6.73
C VAL A 148 8.99 8.38 -5.41
N TYR A 149 7.77 7.88 -5.37
CA TYR A 149 6.97 7.78 -4.15
C TYR A 149 5.96 6.64 -4.24
N GLY A 150 5.50 6.17 -3.08
CA GLY A 150 4.43 5.18 -2.99
C GLY A 150 3.09 5.82 -2.59
N ILE A 151 1.99 5.21 -3.01
CA ILE A 151 0.65 5.47 -2.46
C ILE A 151 0.05 4.15 -2.00
N THR A 152 -0.42 4.09 -0.75
CA THR A 152 -1.18 2.94 -0.22
C THR A 152 -2.64 3.01 -0.64
N LYS A 153 -3.24 1.85 -0.96
CA LYS A 153 -4.68 1.71 -1.10
C LYS A 153 -5.31 1.51 0.28
N LEU A 154 -6.44 2.16 0.52
CA LEU A 154 -7.23 1.98 1.74
C LEU A 154 -7.51 0.49 2.02
N GLY A 155 -7.34 0.09 3.29
CA GLY A 155 -7.50 -1.30 3.74
C GLY A 155 -6.30 -2.21 3.43
N SER A 156 -5.15 -1.64 3.09
CA SER A 156 -3.89 -2.38 2.91
C SER A 156 -3.08 -2.46 4.18
N THR A 157 -2.42 -3.59 4.41
CA THR A 157 -1.94 -3.98 5.74
C THR A 157 -0.44 -3.72 5.95
N THR A 158 0.29 -3.30 4.89
CA THR A 158 1.72 -3.01 4.97
C THR A 158 2.16 -1.91 4.00
N SER A 159 2.68 -0.80 4.54
CA SER A 159 3.39 0.24 3.78
C SER A 159 4.86 -0.11 3.53
N GLY A 160 5.46 -0.98 4.35
CA GLY A 160 6.92 -1.20 4.38
C GLY A 160 7.58 -1.74 3.10
N LEU A 161 6.81 -2.22 2.12
CA LEU A 161 7.29 -2.65 0.80
C LEU A 161 7.04 -1.59 -0.30
N LEU A 162 6.39 -0.49 0.04
CA LEU A 162 6.15 0.67 -0.82
C LEU A 162 7.20 1.79 -0.60
N VAL A 163 8.23 1.52 0.20
CA VAL A 163 9.27 2.47 0.66
C VAL A 163 10.68 1.91 0.59
#